data_AF-A0A8S3QL71-F1
#
_entry.id   AF-A0A8S3QL71-F1
#
_cell.length_a   1.000
_cell.length_b   1.000
_cell.length_c   1.000
_cell.angle_alpha   90.00
_cell.angle_beta   90.00
_cell.angle_gamma   90.00
#
_symmetry.space_group_name_H-M   'P 1'
#
loop_
_entity.id
_entity.type
_entity.pdbx_description
1 polymer ?
#
loop_
_entity_poly.entity_id
_entity_poly.type
_entity_poly.pdbx_seq_one_letter_code
_entity_poly.pdbx_strand_id
1 'polypeptide(L)'
;MITKEFKYNPNVSYNPGIKYSEKDHQLKTNLVNQTIFVNQKENFKTSFPDLFQNYQNPSIHTNEPWNTWIHSSFDWWQCQLNFAVWCASTGCGISYNDHLLHTSNLTKSFYMFHFYYCIARILKELKSPLPTDSSFCYYKNSYDKAVYQKLCKEFNVSIDTNWRQKLESSCQGLGSFEMYYKPSGEYRQNHKNDGPFFNIRDTIYHEKDISMAWTTFILDKSEGFTRAGIERINESIKIYVWALLGAQSQTKTEILKVGTGFDAQKQFLANVQDVINSPIDLPTQISNYQNVLKYARSKVDYAYGLGLYMSPSDMVLQIGTIVGYNNKIIIATENQTLGFNDDLNNKILIMLILNQKNL
;
A
#
# COMPACT_ATOMS: atom_id res chain seq x y z
N MET A 1 -12.08 -27.07 -0.20
CA MET A 1 -11.33 -25.88 0.28
C MET A 1 -12.31 -24.74 0.37
N ILE A 2 -12.53 -24.18 1.56
CA ILE A 2 -13.35 -22.98 1.71
C ILE A 2 -12.50 -21.83 1.16
N THR A 3 -12.89 -21.28 0.01
CA THR A 3 -12.32 -20.05 -0.52
C THR A 3 -12.51 -18.98 0.55
N LYS A 4 -11.41 -18.49 1.12
CA LYS A 4 -11.44 -17.45 2.13
C LYS A 4 -11.98 -16.19 1.46
N GLU A 5 -13.21 -15.81 1.78
CA GLU A 5 -13.83 -14.61 1.26
C GLU A 5 -13.11 -13.39 1.84
N PHE A 6 -12.55 -12.55 0.98
CA PHE A 6 -12.00 -11.26 1.38
C PHE A 6 -13.17 -10.32 1.64
N LYS A 7 -13.51 -10.06 2.90
CA LYS A 7 -14.67 -9.24 3.25
C LYS A 7 -14.43 -8.40 4.49
N TYR A 8 -15.25 -7.35 4.64
CA TYR A 8 -15.27 -6.53 5.85
C TYR A 8 -15.57 -7.40 7.08
N ASN A 9 -14.76 -7.22 8.13
CA ASN A 9 -14.99 -7.85 9.42
C ASN A 9 -15.06 -6.74 10.49
N PRO A 10 -16.24 -6.41 11.03
CA PRO A 10 -16.39 -5.34 12.02
C PRO A 10 -15.72 -5.67 13.37
N ASN A 11 -15.42 -6.95 13.61
CA ASN A 11 -14.87 -7.41 14.88
C ASN A 11 -13.35 -7.55 14.84
N VAL A 12 -12.71 -7.36 13.68
CA VAL A 12 -11.26 -7.51 13.56
C VAL A 12 -10.54 -6.25 14.04
N SER A 13 -9.52 -6.47 14.86
CA SER A 13 -8.55 -5.45 15.25
C SER A 13 -7.17 -6.08 15.17
N TYR A 14 -6.28 -5.46 14.40
CA TYR A 14 -4.94 -5.98 14.20
C TYR A 14 -3.93 -5.25 15.07
N ASN A 15 -3.10 -6.03 15.77
CA ASN A 15 -2.01 -5.47 16.55
C ASN A 15 -0.83 -5.07 15.64
N PRO A 16 -0.18 -3.94 15.91
CA PRO A 16 1.01 -3.50 15.18
C PRO A 16 2.24 -4.34 15.57
N GLY A 17 2.98 -4.81 14.56
CA GLY A 17 4.36 -5.28 14.72
C GLY A 17 4.58 -6.61 15.46
N ILE A 18 3.80 -7.67 15.20
CA ILE A 18 3.97 -8.95 15.94
C ILE A 18 4.05 -10.20 15.06
N LYS A 19 3.72 -10.17 13.76
CA LYS A 19 3.70 -11.39 12.95
C LYS A 19 4.07 -11.17 11.51
N TYR A 20 5.26 -11.64 11.14
CA TYR A 20 5.56 -12.05 9.77
C TYR A 20 6.59 -13.18 9.79
N SER A 21 6.31 -14.25 9.03
CA SER A 21 7.02 -15.53 9.15
C SER A 21 7.99 -15.83 8.00
N GLU A 22 8.05 -15.06 6.91
CA GLU A 22 8.89 -15.46 5.77
C GLU A 22 9.49 -14.30 4.94
N LYS A 23 10.80 -14.10 5.02
CA LYS A 23 11.53 -12.99 4.38
C LYS A 23 11.46 -13.02 2.85
N ASP A 24 10.46 -12.38 2.26
CA ASP A 24 10.46 -12.09 0.82
C ASP A 24 11.38 -10.89 0.54
N HIS A 25 12.66 -11.20 0.34
CA HIS A 25 13.68 -10.23 -0.04
C HIS A 25 13.36 -9.51 -1.35
N GLN A 26 12.45 -10.05 -2.17
CA GLN A 26 12.02 -9.42 -3.42
C GLN A 26 10.83 -8.48 -3.22
N LEU A 27 10.14 -8.47 -2.07
CA LEU A 27 8.94 -7.66 -1.89
C LEU A 27 9.22 -6.17 -2.07
N LYS A 28 10.33 -5.65 -1.52
CA LYS A 28 10.76 -4.26 -1.76
C LYS A 28 10.96 -4.01 -3.26
N THR A 29 11.72 -4.87 -3.92
CA THR A 29 12.01 -4.75 -5.36
C THR A 29 10.74 -4.80 -6.20
N ASN A 30 9.78 -5.65 -5.83
CA ASN A 30 8.50 -5.83 -6.51
C ASN A 30 7.54 -4.66 -6.25
N LEU A 31 7.64 -3.97 -5.11
CA LEU A 31 6.86 -2.75 -4.83
C LEU A 31 7.35 -1.57 -5.65
N VAL A 32 8.67 -1.45 -5.82
CA VAL A 32 9.30 -0.41 -6.64
C VAL A 32 9.10 -0.73 -8.13
N ASN A 33 9.39 -1.95 -8.56
CA ASN A 33 9.30 -2.39 -9.95
C ASN A 33 8.07 -3.29 -10.12
N GLN A 34 6.92 -2.67 -10.34
CA GLN A 34 5.66 -3.39 -10.44
C GLN A 34 5.40 -3.91 -11.85
N THR A 35 4.82 -5.11 -11.90
CA THR A 35 4.17 -5.64 -13.10
C THR A 35 2.69 -5.33 -12.99
N ILE A 36 2.22 -4.36 -13.78
CA ILE A 36 0.84 -3.86 -13.76
C ILE A 36 0.02 -4.66 -14.76
N PHE A 37 -0.91 -5.44 -14.25
CA PHE A 37 -1.85 -6.22 -15.04
C PHE A 37 -3.07 -5.37 -15.44
N VAL A 38 -3.35 -5.35 -16.75
CA VAL A 38 -4.53 -4.68 -17.32
C VAL A 38 -5.71 -5.65 -17.46
N ASN A 39 -5.42 -6.95 -17.46
CA ASN A 39 -6.37 -8.06 -17.35
C ASN A 39 -5.66 -9.27 -16.70
N GLN A 40 -6.25 -10.47 -16.68
CA GLN A 40 -5.62 -11.64 -16.03
C GLN A 40 -4.32 -12.14 -16.69
N LYS A 41 -4.06 -11.76 -17.95
CA LYS A 41 -2.98 -12.32 -18.77
C LYS A 41 -1.93 -11.28 -19.12
N GLU A 42 -2.38 -10.10 -19.53
CA GLU A 42 -1.54 -9.08 -20.13
C GLU A 42 -1.15 -8.00 -19.12
N ASN A 43 0.07 -7.51 -19.26
CA ASN A 43 0.69 -6.60 -18.32
C ASN A 43 1.76 -5.73 -18.99
N PHE A 44 2.15 -4.68 -18.29
CA PHE A 44 3.36 -3.92 -18.56
C PHE A 44 4.15 -3.73 -17.26
N LYS A 45 5.43 -3.38 -17.38
CA LYS A 45 6.29 -3.09 -16.23
C LYS A 45 6.44 -1.59 -16.05
N THR A 46 6.45 -1.14 -14.80
CA THR A 46 6.72 0.25 -14.44
C THR A 46 7.54 0.31 -13.15
N SER A 47 8.23 1.42 -12.95
CA SER A 47 9.04 1.66 -11.76
C SER A 47 8.54 2.91 -11.04
N PHE A 48 8.15 2.73 -9.79
CA PHE A 48 7.80 3.80 -8.88
C PHE A 48 9.04 4.32 -8.12
N PRO A 49 9.00 5.55 -7.57
CA PRO A 49 10.01 6.02 -6.63
C PRO A 49 10.22 5.06 -5.45
N ASP A 50 11.48 4.84 -5.02
CA ASP A 50 11.79 3.96 -3.88
C ASP A 50 11.50 4.65 -2.54
N LEU A 51 10.31 4.39 -1.98
CA LEU A 51 9.90 4.87 -0.66
C LEU A 51 10.69 4.23 0.49
N PHE A 52 11.45 3.16 0.25
CA PHE A 52 12.22 2.43 1.26
C PHE A 52 13.72 2.73 1.16
N GLN A 53 14.10 3.76 0.39
CA GLN A 53 15.45 4.28 0.44
C GLN A 53 15.77 4.72 1.88
N ASN A 54 17.01 4.51 2.33
CA ASN A 54 17.45 4.95 3.65
C ASN A 54 16.55 4.47 4.81
N TYR A 55 15.91 3.30 4.68
CA TYR A 55 15.09 2.72 5.76
C TYR A 55 15.93 2.32 6.98
N GLN A 56 17.14 1.83 6.73
CA GLN A 56 18.11 1.51 7.78
C GLN A 56 18.65 2.82 8.38
N ASN A 57 18.59 2.92 9.71
CA ASN A 57 19.14 4.07 10.42
C ASN A 57 20.67 4.13 10.25
N PRO A 58 21.27 5.32 10.29
CA PRO A 58 22.72 5.46 10.34
C PRO A 58 23.25 5.05 11.72
N SER A 59 24.55 4.75 11.78
CA SER A 59 25.25 4.55 13.05
C SER A 59 25.10 5.77 13.97
N ILE A 60 24.93 5.49 15.26
CA ILE A 60 24.70 6.53 16.28
C ILE A 60 25.92 6.61 17.18
N HIS A 61 26.43 7.83 17.34
CA HIS A 61 27.66 8.13 18.09
C HIS A 61 27.43 9.14 19.22
N THR A 62 26.18 9.58 19.45
CA THR A 62 25.84 10.61 20.44
C THR A 62 24.55 10.27 21.19
N ASN A 63 24.36 10.88 22.36
CA ASN A 63 23.17 10.70 23.20
C ASN A 63 21.89 11.25 22.56
N GLU A 64 21.99 12.25 21.68
CA GLU A 64 20.82 12.96 21.17
C GLU A 64 19.90 12.07 20.32
N PRO A 65 20.38 11.35 19.28
CA PRO A 65 19.54 10.40 18.56
C PRO A 65 18.96 9.33 19.49
N TRP A 66 19.74 8.79 20.43
CA TRP A 66 19.22 7.82 21.39
C TRP A 66 18.05 8.37 22.22
N ASN A 67 18.19 9.57 22.80
CA ASN A 67 17.13 10.19 23.58
C ASN A 67 15.88 10.40 22.74
N THR A 68 16.03 10.86 21.49
CA THR A 68 14.92 10.99 20.56
C THR A 68 14.30 9.63 20.24
N TRP A 69 15.09 8.57 20.05
CA TRP A 69 14.57 7.23 19.82
C TRP A 69 13.71 6.73 20.98
N ILE A 70 14.13 6.96 22.22
CA ILE A 70 13.42 6.49 23.41
C ILE A 70 12.17 7.31 23.71
N HIS A 71 12.22 8.64 23.57
CA HIS A 71 11.15 9.53 24.01
C HIS A 71 10.24 10.02 22.87
N SER A 72 10.73 10.05 21.64
CA SER A 72 10.02 10.58 20.47
C SER A 72 10.28 9.72 19.23
N SER A 73 10.09 8.40 19.34
CA SER A 73 10.44 7.47 18.25
C SER A 73 9.75 7.79 16.93
N PHE A 74 8.55 8.37 16.96
CA PHE A 74 7.84 8.75 15.74
C PHE A 74 8.45 9.94 14.99
N ASP A 75 9.39 10.67 15.59
CA ASP A 75 10.21 11.67 14.89
C ASP A 75 11.22 11.00 13.95
N TRP A 76 11.41 9.68 14.04
CA TRP A 76 12.29 8.94 13.14
C TRP A 76 11.58 8.55 11.85
N TRP A 77 12.26 8.78 10.72
CA TRP A 77 11.81 8.36 9.38
C TRP A 77 11.39 6.88 9.36
N GLN A 78 12.20 6.01 9.97
CA GLN A 78 11.92 4.58 10.04
C GLN A 78 10.56 4.28 10.68
N CYS A 79 10.21 4.97 11.77
CA CYS A 79 8.93 4.78 12.46
C CYS A 79 7.76 5.34 11.65
N GLN A 80 7.95 6.46 10.95
CA GLN A 80 6.94 7.05 10.06
C GLN A 80 6.65 6.13 8.88
N LEU A 81 7.69 5.53 8.27
CA LEU A 81 7.52 4.54 7.21
C LEU A 81 6.84 3.26 7.73
N ASN A 82 7.23 2.75 8.90
CA ASN A 82 6.62 1.57 9.51
C ASN A 82 5.12 1.75 9.78
N PHE A 83 4.74 2.93 10.26
CA PHE A 83 3.34 3.28 10.41
C PHE A 83 2.60 3.31 9.07
N ALA A 84 3.17 3.95 8.05
CA ALA A 84 2.57 3.98 6.71
C ALA A 84 2.41 2.57 6.10
N VAL A 85 3.43 1.72 6.25
CA VAL A 85 3.40 0.29 5.88
C VAL A 85 2.27 -0.43 6.60
N TRP A 86 2.16 -0.25 7.91
CA TRP A 86 1.11 -0.89 8.69
C TRP A 86 -0.27 -0.42 8.21
N CYS A 87 -0.51 0.88 8.08
CA CYS A 87 -1.77 1.45 7.59
C CYS A 87 -2.16 0.87 6.23
N ALA A 88 -1.22 0.80 5.29
CA ALA A 88 -1.45 0.31 3.93
C ALA A 88 -1.58 -1.21 3.79
N SER A 89 -1.27 -1.98 4.84
CA SER A 89 -1.35 -3.44 4.84
C SER A 89 -2.22 -3.95 5.98
N THR A 90 -1.60 -4.27 7.12
CA THR A 90 -2.24 -4.80 8.32
C THR A 90 -3.43 -3.96 8.78
N GLY A 91 -3.28 -2.63 8.82
CA GLY A 91 -4.32 -1.69 9.20
C GLY A 91 -5.52 -1.72 8.26
N CYS A 92 -5.34 -2.11 6.99
CA CYS A 92 -6.41 -2.37 6.04
C CYS A 92 -7.00 -3.80 6.15
N GLY A 93 -6.36 -4.70 6.88
CA GLY A 93 -6.63 -6.14 6.82
C GLY A 93 -6.09 -6.81 5.56
N ILE A 94 -5.07 -6.22 4.93
CA ILE A 94 -4.33 -6.83 3.83
C ILE A 94 -3.15 -7.58 4.42
N SER A 95 -2.93 -8.78 3.88
CA SER A 95 -1.89 -9.69 4.34
C SER A 95 -1.05 -10.19 3.18
N TYR A 96 0.16 -10.63 3.49
CA TYR A 96 1.10 -11.13 2.51
C TYR A 96 0.54 -12.31 1.71
N ASN A 97 0.13 -13.39 2.37
CA ASN A 97 -0.26 -14.63 1.68
C ASN A 97 -1.59 -14.51 0.93
N ASP A 98 -2.58 -13.87 1.55
CA ASP A 98 -3.91 -13.78 0.95
C ASP A 98 -3.95 -12.72 -0.18
N HIS A 99 -3.17 -11.64 -0.12
CA HIS A 99 -3.34 -10.49 -1.03
C HIS A 99 -2.08 -10.19 -1.87
N LEU A 100 -0.93 -9.98 -1.22
CA LEU A 100 0.31 -9.58 -1.92
C LEU A 100 0.92 -10.73 -2.73
N LEU A 101 0.66 -11.98 -2.31
CA LEU A 101 1.04 -13.21 -3.00
C LEU A 101 -0.18 -13.91 -3.63
N HIS A 102 -1.26 -13.18 -3.90
CA HIS A 102 -2.48 -13.77 -4.46
C HIS A 102 -2.20 -14.48 -5.81
N THR A 103 -2.92 -15.58 -6.07
CA THR A 103 -2.70 -16.44 -7.25
C THR A 103 -3.23 -15.84 -8.54
N SER A 104 -4.33 -15.08 -8.48
CA SER A 104 -4.78 -14.26 -9.62
C SER A 104 -3.85 -13.07 -9.82
N ASN A 105 -3.32 -12.94 -11.04
CA ASN A 105 -2.43 -11.87 -11.45
C ASN A 105 -3.05 -10.47 -11.28
N LEU A 106 -4.32 -10.30 -11.69
CA LEU A 106 -4.98 -8.99 -11.59
C LEU A 106 -5.21 -8.59 -10.13
N THR A 107 -5.65 -9.53 -9.29
CA THR A 107 -5.81 -9.29 -7.84
C THR A 107 -4.47 -8.96 -7.18
N LYS A 108 -3.42 -9.72 -7.49
CA LYS A 108 -2.07 -9.47 -6.97
C LYS A 108 -1.55 -8.10 -7.40
N SER A 109 -1.69 -7.77 -8.68
CA SER A 109 -1.32 -6.46 -9.25
C SER A 109 -2.01 -5.32 -8.53
N PHE A 110 -3.32 -5.44 -8.32
CA PHE A 110 -4.10 -4.43 -7.61
C PHE A 110 -3.63 -4.27 -6.16
N TYR A 111 -3.42 -5.35 -5.40
CA TYR A 111 -3.00 -5.22 -4.00
C TYR A 111 -1.56 -4.73 -3.85
N MET A 112 -0.66 -5.06 -4.78
CA MET A 112 0.68 -4.47 -4.84
C MET A 112 0.64 -2.98 -5.15
N PHE A 113 -0.23 -2.57 -6.09
CA PHE A 113 -0.49 -1.17 -6.38
C PHE A 113 -1.06 -0.44 -5.16
N HIS A 114 -2.11 -0.98 -4.53
CA HIS A 114 -2.73 -0.43 -3.33
C HIS A 114 -1.69 -0.24 -2.24
N PHE A 115 -0.87 -1.26 -1.98
CA PHE A 115 0.10 -1.22 -0.90
C PHE A 115 1.11 -0.07 -1.11
N TYR A 116 1.70 0.03 -2.30
CA TYR A 116 2.59 1.13 -2.64
C TYR A 116 1.88 2.50 -2.57
N TYR A 117 0.74 2.63 -3.26
CA TYR A 117 -0.02 3.87 -3.35
C TYR A 117 -0.42 4.38 -1.97
N CYS A 118 -0.93 3.50 -1.12
CA CYS A 118 -1.39 3.87 0.22
C CYS A 118 -0.23 4.27 1.13
N ILE A 119 0.94 3.60 1.08
CA ILE A 119 2.15 4.07 1.79
C ILE A 119 2.49 5.50 1.35
N ALA A 120 2.59 5.74 0.04
CA ALA A 120 2.94 7.05 -0.50
C ALA A 120 1.96 8.14 -0.06
N ARG A 121 0.66 7.82 -0.06
CA ARG A 121 -0.40 8.72 0.39
C ARG A 121 -0.31 9.04 1.87
N ILE A 122 -0.13 8.03 2.74
CA ILE A 122 0.00 8.25 4.17
C ILE A 122 1.21 9.13 4.49
N LEU A 123 2.37 8.88 3.86
CA LEU A 123 3.56 9.71 4.04
C LEU A 123 3.33 11.15 3.57
N LYS A 124 2.63 11.33 2.45
CA LYS A 124 2.27 12.67 1.96
C LYS A 124 1.29 13.39 2.89
N GLU A 125 0.27 12.70 3.39
CA GLU A 125 -0.70 13.23 4.36
C GLU A 125 0.00 13.68 5.64
N LEU A 126 0.94 12.87 6.14
CA LEU A 126 1.79 13.20 7.28
C LEU A 126 2.76 14.36 7.00
N LYS A 127 2.94 14.78 5.75
CA LYS A 127 3.99 15.72 5.32
C LYS A 127 5.38 15.24 5.77
N SER A 128 5.58 13.93 5.78
CA SER A 128 6.86 13.29 6.08
C SER A 128 7.81 13.49 4.91
N PRO A 129 8.94 14.20 5.07
CA PRO A 129 9.96 14.26 4.02
C PRO A 129 10.44 12.86 3.64
N LEU A 130 10.56 12.61 2.34
CA LEU A 130 11.19 11.42 1.79
C LEU A 130 12.71 11.59 1.78
N PRO A 131 13.50 10.50 1.72
CA PRO A 131 14.96 10.55 1.66
C PRO A 131 15.56 11.43 0.54
N THR A 132 14.78 11.67 -0.52
CA THR A 132 15.16 12.52 -1.65
C THR A 132 14.91 14.01 -1.41
N ASP A 133 14.17 14.38 -0.37
CA ASP A 133 13.79 15.75 -0.07
C ASP A 133 14.89 16.46 0.73
N SER A 134 15.08 17.76 0.49
CA SER A 134 16.10 18.56 1.18
C SER A 134 15.85 18.74 2.67
N SER A 135 14.60 18.58 3.13
CA SER A 135 14.21 18.66 4.54
C SER A 135 14.30 17.32 5.29
N PHE A 136 14.75 16.25 4.62
CA PHE A 136 14.86 14.92 5.21
C PHE A 136 15.84 14.86 6.38
N CYS A 137 15.44 14.19 7.46
CA CYS A 137 16.31 13.86 8.58
C CYS A 137 15.95 12.50 9.17
N TYR A 138 16.94 11.65 9.45
CA TYR A 138 16.69 10.30 9.97
C TYR A 138 15.95 10.27 11.31
N TYR A 139 16.37 11.09 12.26
CA TYR A 139 15.91 11.04 13.65
C TYR A 139 15.15 12.30 14.11
N LYS A 140 14.92 13.26 13.20
CA LYS A 140 14.12 14.48 13.41
C LYS A 140 13.29 14.79 12.15
N ASN A 141 12.72 13.76 11.55
CA ASN A 141 11.92 13.92 10.35
C ASN A 141 10.60 14.62 10.71
N SER A 142 10.33 15.78 10.12
CA SER A 142 9.11 16.52 10.41
C SER A 142 7.88 15.75 9.97
N TYR A 143 6.79 15.84 10.73
CA TYR A 143 5.48 15.36 10.33
C TYR A 143 4.37 16.22 10.96
N ASP A 144 3.18 16.16 10.38
CA ASP A 144 1.99 16.82 10.88
C ASP A 144 1.35 15.98 12.00
N LYS A 145 1.52 16.42 13.25
CA LYS A 145 1.01 15.72 14.44
C LYS A 145 -0.51 15.59 14.46
N ALA A 146 -1.23 16.60 13.97
CA ALA A 146 -2.69 16.54 13.93
C ALA A 146 -3.16 15.50 12.91
N VAL A 147 -2.47 15.39 11.76
CA VAL A 147 -2.73 14.34 10.78
C VAL A 147 -2.39 12.96 11.35
N TYR A 148 -1.25 12.80 12.04
CA TYR A 148 -0.92 11.53 12.70
C TYR A 148 -2.02 11.09 13.67
N GLN A 149 -2.50 11.99 14.54
CA GLN A 149 -3.61 11.71 15.46
C GLN A 149 -4.90 11.32 14.74
N LYS A 150 -5.21 12.01 13.63
CA LYS A 150 -6.38 11.69 12.79
C LYS A 150 -6.25 10.28 12.20
N LEU A 151 -5.09 9.92 11.66
CA LEU A 151 -4.83 8.60 11.09
C LEU A 151 -4.86 7.51 12.17
N CYS A 152 -4.29 7.74 13.35
CA CYS A 152 -4.42 6.82 14.48
C CYS A 152 -5.88 6.55 14.83
N LYS A 153 -6.73 7.59 14.85
CA LYS A 153 -8.17 7.44 15.06
C LYS A 153 -8.86 6.69 13.92
N GLU A 154 -8.50 6.98 12.67
CA GLU A 154 -9.03 6.30 11.48
C GLU A 154 -8.80 4.78 11.55
N PHE A 155 -7.58 4.38 11.88
CA PHE A 155 -7.18 2.97 11.97
C PHE A 155 -7.40 2.34 13.36
N ASN A 156 -8.00 3.07 14.29
CA ASN A 156 -8.27 2.61 15.66
C ASN A 156 -7.02 2.10 16.41
N VAL A 157 -5.94 2.87 16.37
CA VAL A 157 -4.68 2.61 17.10
C VAL A 157 -4.33 3.77 18.03
N SER A 158 -3.60 3.48 19.11
CA SER A 158 -3.13 4.53 20.04
C SER A 158 -2.07 5.41 19.36
N ILE A 159 -2.04 6.70 19.73
CA ILE A 159 -0.97 7.63 19.32
C ILE A 159 0.39 7.22 19.90
N ASP A 160 0.39 6.50 21.02
CA ASP A 160 1.59 5.99 21.71
C ASP A 160 2.03 4.61 21.20
N THR A 161 1.43 4.15 20.10
CA THR A 161 1.79 2.88 19.49
C THR A 161 3.28 2.85 19.13
N ASN A 162 3.95 1.77 19.51
CA ASN A 162 5.37 1.61 19.24
C ASN A 162 5.62 1.13 17.80
N TRP A 163 5.97 2.07 16.92
CA TRP A 163 6.33 1.83 15.51
C TRP A 163 7.79 1.47 15.25
N ARG A 164 8.60 1.29 16.31
CA ARG A 164 9.98 0.82 16.17
C ARG A 164 9.98 -0.60 15.60
N GLN A 165 10.98 -0.89 14.78
CA GLN A 165 11.16 -2.22 14.20
C GLN A 165 11.29 -3.30 15.28
N LYS A 166 10.94 -4.54 14.92
CA LYS A 166 10.75 -5.66 15.86
C LYS A 166 11.70 -6.83 15.63
N LEU A 167 12.58 -6.76 14.62
CA LEU A 167 13.56 -7.81 14.29
C LEU A 167 14.76 -7.86 15.25
N GLU A 168 15.09 -6.72 15.85
CA GLU A 168 16.11 -6.63 16.90
C GLU A 168 15.47 -6.15 18.21
N SER A 169 15.65 -6.92 19.28
CA SER A 169 15.20 -6.53 20.62
C SER A 169 16.23 -5.69 21.37
N SER A 170 17.48 -5.65 20.89
CA SER A 170 18.55 -4.81 21.43
C SER A 170 18.21 -3.33 21.23
N CYS A 171 18.65 -2.47 22.16
CA CYS A 171 18.49 -1.02 22.06
C CYS A 171 17.04 -0.56 21.78
N GLN A 172 16.05 -1.34 22.24
CA GLN A 172 14.62 -1.12 21.94
C GLN A 172 14.32 -0.98 20.44
N GLY A 173 15.01 -1.75 19.59
CA GLY A 173 14.85 -1.73 18.14
C GLY A 173 15.74 -0.74 17.39
N LEU A 174 16.68 -0.06 18.07
CA LEU A 174 17.57 0.90 17.41
C LEU A 174 18.79 0.26 16.74
N GLY A 175 19.15 -0.98 17.10
CA GLY A 175 20.40 -1.60 16.71
C GLY A 175 21.00 -2.43 17.83
N SER A 176 22.25 -2.84 17.66
CA SER A 176 23.09 -3.48 18.66
C SER A 176 24.32 -2.62 18.98
N PHE A 177 24.91 -2.84 20.15
CA PHE A 177 26.11 -2.11 20.58
C PHE A 177 27.37 -2.84 20.14
N GLU A 178 28.32 -2.10 19.56
CA GLU A 178 29.71 -2.52 19.58
C GLU A 178 30.42 -1.81 20.74
N MET A 179 30.76 -2.57 21.79
CA MET A 179 31.45 -2.04 22.96
C MET A 179 32.95 -1.91 22.68
N TYR A 180 33.54 -0.75 22.95
CA TYR A 180 35.00 -0.61 22.93
C TYR A 180 35.61 -1.06 24.27
N TYR A 181 36.64 -1.92 24.23
CA TYR A 181 37.37 -2.37 25.42
C TYR A 181 38.05 -1.18 26.12
N LYS A 182 37.77 -0.99 27.42
CA LYS A 182 38.67 -0.20 28.26
C LYS A 182 39.94 -1.01 28.52
N PRO A 183 41.15 -0.42 28.43
CA PRO A 183 42.41 -1.10 28.79
C PRO A 183 42.46 -1.61 30.24
N SER A 184 41.52 -1.20 31.10
CA SER A 184 41.48 -1.54 32.53
C SER A 184 40.74 -2.84 32.86
N GLY A 185 40.22 -3.59 31.88
CA GLY A 185 39.64 -4.93 32.12
C GLY A 185 38.30 -4.97 32.87
N GLU A 186 37.70 -3.82 33.20
CA GLU A 186 36.38 -3.79 33.86
C GLU A 186 35.25 -3.96 32.86
N TYR A 187 34.54 -5.09 32.98
CA TYR A 187 33.29 -5.39 32.30
C TYR A 187 32.17 -4.48 32.85
N ARG A 188 31.52 -3.68 32.01
CA ARG A 188 30.17 -3.19 32.29
C ARG A 188 29.19 -3.99 31.41
N GLN A 189 28.55 -4.99 31.99
CA GLN A 189 27.36 -5.57 31.38
C GLN A 189 26.25 -4.52 31.47
N ASN A 190 25.92 -3.85 30.37
CA ASN A 190 24.74 -3.01 30.32
C ASN A 190 23.50 -3.93 30.27
N HIS A 191 22.63 -3.81 31.26
CA HIS A 191 21.37 -4.53 31.31
C HIS A 191 20.47 -4.10 30.13
N LYS A 192 19.65 -5.03 29.63
CA LYS A 192 18.70 -4.85 28.52
C LYS A 192 17.75 -3.63 28.62
N ASN A 193 17.68 -2.98 29.78
CA ASN A 193 16.75 -1.90 30.09
C ASN A 193 17.43 -0.57 30.47
N ASP A 194 18.75 -0.57 30.67
CA ASP A 194 19.50 0.64 31.02
C ASP A 194 20.08 1.17 29.70
N GLY A 195 19.60 2.32 29.24
CA GLY A 195 20.07 2.93 28.00
C GLY A 195 21.60 3.05 27.94
N PRO A 196 22.19 3.25 26.74
CA PRO A 196 23.61 3.51 26.62
C PRO A 196 24.02 4.71 27.44
N PHE A 197 24.86 4.45 28.44
CA PHE A 197 25.87 5.41 28.85
C PHE A 197 26.87 5.50 27.71
N PHE A 198 26.63 6.35 26.70
CA PHE A 198 27.61 6.56 25.65
C PHE A 198 28.85 7.22 26.27
N ASN A 199 29.96 6.50 26.31
CA ASN A 199 31.27 7.15 26.24
C ASN A 199 31.46 7.68 24.81
N ILE A 200 32.39 8.63 24.64
CA ILE A 200 32.74 9.29 23.36
C ILE A 200 33.16 8.28 22.26
N ARG A 201 33.28 6.99 22.58
CA ARG A 201 33.70 5.90 21.66
C ARG A 201 32.64 4.81 21.43
N ASP A 202 31.48 4.88 22.07
CA ASP A 202 30.45 3.85 21.90
C ASP A 202 29.64 4.14 20.64
N THR A 203 29.44 3.11 19.81
CA THR A 203 28.65 3.21 18.57
C THR A 203 27.56 2.16 18.54
N ILE A 204 26.36 2.58 18.16
CA ILE A 204 25.27 1.65 17.81
C ILE A 204 25.43 1.31 16.33
N TYR A 205 25.56 0.01 16.05
CA TYR A 205 25.55 -0.57 14.71
C TYR A 205 24.31 -1.47 14.56
N HIS A 206 24.09 -1.97 13.36
CA HIS A 206 22.98 -2.88 13.08
C HIS A 206 23.55 -4.26 12.76
N GLU A 207 23.24 -5.25 13.60
CA GLU A 207 23.79 -6.61 13.53
C GLU A 207 23.10 -7.47 12.47
N LYS A 208 21.82 -7.20 12.18
CA LYS A 208 21.04 -7.88 11.13
C LYS A 208 20.81 -6.97 9.93
N ASP A 209 20.47 -7.58 8.79
CA ASP A 209 19.87 -6.87 7.66
C ASP A 209 18.48 -6.34 8.05
N ILE A 210 18.50 -5.22 8.79
CA ILE A 210 17.29 -4.51 9.21
C ILE A 210 16.63 -3.81 8.04
N SER A 211 17.18 -3.86 6.81
CA SER A 211 16.55 -3.25 5.63
C SER A 211 15.15 -3.80 5.35
N MET A 212 14.83 -4.98 5.89
CA MET A 212 13.52 -5.62 5.78
C MET A 212 12.65 -5.49 7.03
N ALA A 213 13.09 -4.80 8.08
CA ALA A 213 12.38 -4.80 9.35
C ALA A 213 10.97 -4.17 9.28
N TRP A 214 10.70 -3.36 8.26
CA TRP A 214 9.37 -2.84 7.94
C TRP A 214 8.35 -3.94 7.63
N THR A 215 8.79 -5.09 7.12
CA THR A 215 7.90 -6.24 6.82
C THR A 215 7.23 -6.81 8.07
N THR A 216 7.77 -6.55 9.26
CA THR A 216 7.16 -6.96 10.54
C THR A 216 5.80 -6.30 10.81
N PHE A 217 5.47 -5.26 10.05
CA PHE A 217 4.19 -4.55 10.10
C PHE A 217 3.16 -5.07 9.08
N ILE A 218 3.43 -6.20 8.43
CA ILE A 218 2.54 -6.87 7.45
C ILE A 218 2.08 -8.21 8.01
N LEU A 219 0.77 -8.47 8.03
CA LEU A 219 0.19 -9.75 8.42
C LEU A 219 0.63 -10.89 7.48
N ASP A 220 0.89 -12.09 8.00
CA ASP A 220 0.98 -13.29 7.15
C ASP A 220 -0.38 -13.62 6.50
N LYS A 221 -1.46 -13.57 7.28
CA LYS A 221 -2.84 -13.88 6.85
C LYS A 221 -3.83 -12.89 7.46
N SER A 222 -4.87 -12.57 6.71
CA SER A 222 -5.94 -11.65 7.12
C SER A 222 -7.08 -12.38 7.82
N GLU A 223 -7.81 -11.72 8.71
CA GLU A 223 -9.10 -12.18 9.26
C GLU A 223 -10.28 -11.36 8.70
N GLY A 224 -10.02 -10.57 7.65
CA GLY A 224 -10.98 -9.68 7.00
C GLY A 224 -10.49 -8.23 6.95
N PHE A 225 -11.16 -7.41 6.15
CA PHE A 225 -10.86 -5.99 6.04
C PHE A 225 -11.36 -5.22 7.25
N THR A 226 -10.59 -4.23 7.69
CA THR A 226 -11.02 -3.26 8.69
C THR A 226 -11.92 -2.20 8.04
N ARG A 227 -12.53 -1.34 8.84
CA ARG A 227 -13.32 -0.21 8.33
C ARG A 227 -12.46 0.75 7.50
N ALA A 228 -11.31 1.15 8.05
CA ALA A 228 -10.33 1.97 7.33
C ALA A 228 -9.86 1.27 6.05
N GLY A 229 -9.67 -0.05 6.11
CA GLY A 229 -9.34 -0.89 4.97
C GLY A 229 -10.34 -0.76 3.83
N ILE A 230 -11.63 -0.91 4.10
CA ILE A 230 -12.67 -0.76 3.05
C ILE A 230 -12.57 0.62 2.38
N GLU A 231 -12.41 1.70 3.16
CA GLU A 231 -12.33 3.06 2.64
C GLU A 231 -11.07 3.26 1.76
N ARG A 232 -9.88 2.88 2.27
CA ARG A 232 -8.59 3.05 1.56
C ARG A 232 -8.43 2.11 0.36
N ILE A 233 -8.95 0.89 0.43
CA ILE A 233 -8.96 -0.05 -0.69
C ILE A 233 -9.90 0.46 -1.78
N ASN A 234 -11.12 0.91 -1.44
CA ASN A 234 -12.04 1.49 -2.42
C ASN A 234 -11.50 2.77 -3.08
N GLU A 235 -10.77 3.61 -2.33
CA GLU A 235 -10.01 4.71 -2.92
C GLU A 235 -9.02 4.20 -3.97
N SER A 236 -8.23 3.19 -3.61
CA SER A 236 -7.21 2.62 -4.48
C SER A 236 -7.80 1.97 -5.73
N ILE A 237 -8.97 1.32 -5.64
CA ILE A 237 -9.66 0.75 -6.81
C ILE A 237 -10.02 1.85 -7.80
N LYS A 238 -10.56 2.98 -7.32
CA LYS A 238 -10.89 4.11 -8.19
C LYS A 238 -9.64 4.63 -8.90
N ILE A 239 -8.55 4.84 -8.15
CA ILE A 239 -7.32 5.39 -8.69
C ILE A 239 -6.65 4.41 -9.66
N TYR A 240 -6.61 3.12 -9.35
CA TYR A 240 -6.02 2.09 -10.22
C TYR A 240 -6.69 2.07 -11.60
N VAL A 241 -8.03 2.01 -11.60
CA VAL A 241 -8.83 2.00 -12.83
C VAL A 241 -8.71 3.32 -13.59
N TRP A 242 -8.84 4.45 -12.88
CA TRP A 242 -8.72 5.78 -13.49
C TRP A 242 -7.34 5.99 -14.10
N ALA A 243 -6.26 5.64 -13.39
CA ALA A 243 -4.91 5.85 -13.88
C ALA A 243 -4.64 5.03 -15.14
N LEU A 244 -5.07 3.76 -15.18
CA LEU A 244 -4.85 2.86 -16.33
C LEU A 244 -5.62 3.29 -17.57
N LEU A 245 -6.93 3.47 -17.42
CA LEU A 245 -7.81 3.76 -18.53
C LEU A 245 -7.73 5.24 -18.93
N GLY A 246 -7.54 6.14 -17.96
CA GLY A 246 -7.30 7.56 -18.18
C GLY A 246 -6.02 7.81 -18.96
N ALA A 247 -4.93 7.10 -18.66
CA ALA A 247 -3.68 7.21 -19.39
C ALA A 247 -3.83 6.85 -20.88
N GLN A 248 -4.58 5.80 -21.19
CA GLN A 248 -4.87 5.39 -22.56
C GLN A 248 -5.75 6.41 -23.28
N SER A 249 -6.75 6.96 -22.59
CA SER A 249 -7.62 7.99 -23.14
C SER A 249 -6.87 9.30 -23.43
N GLN A 250 -5.97 9.71 -22.54
CA GLN A 250 -5.20 10.96 -22.66
C GLN A 250 -4.18 10.88 -23.81
N THR A 251 -3.51 9.74 -23.94
CA THR A 251 -2.53 9.49 -25.02
C THR A 251 -3.16 8.98 -26.31
N LYS A 252 -4.48 8.73 -26.31
CA LYS A 252 -5.24 8.13 -27.42
C LYS A 252 -4.62 6.84 -27.94
N THR A 253 -3.99 6.09 -27.05
CA THR A 253 -3.19 4.91 -27.38
C THR A 253 -3.46 3.82 -26.38
N GLU A 254 -3.65 2.60 -26.87
CA GLU A 254 -3.74 1.40 -26.04
C GLU A 254 -2.41 1.14 -25.32
N ILE A 255 -2.48 0.84 -24.02
CA ILE A 255 -1.31 0.79 -23.14
C ILE A 255 -0.32 -0.34 -23.47
N LEU A 256 -0.80 -1.38 -24.15
CA LEU A 256 0.01 -2.53 -24.57
C LEU A 256 0.43 -2.45 -26.04
N LYS A 257 0.02 -1.40 -26.77
CA LYS A 257 0.30 -1.29 -28.20
C LYS A 257 1.80 -1.22 -28.45
N VAL A 258 2.30 -2.13 -29.29
CA VAL A 258 3.71 -2.14 -29.69
C VAL A 258 4.08 -0.82 -30.38
N GLY A 259 5.20 -0.24 -29.96
CA GLY A 259 5.71 1.03 -30.50
C GLY A 259 5.16 2.29 -29.82
N THR A 260 3.85 2.37 -29.57
CA THR A 260 3.20 3.61 -29.05
C THR A 260 2.69 3.51 -27.61
N GLY A 261 2.54 2.31 -27.05
CA GLY A 261 1.99 2.10 -25.71
C GLY A 261 2.83 2.67 -24.57
N PHE A 262 4.12 2.92 -24.82
CA PHE A 262 5.04 3.49 -23.83
C PHE A 262 4.60 4.87 -23.31
N ASP A 263 4.01 5.71 -24.16
CA ASP A 263 3.50 7.01 -23.73
C ASP A 263 2.32 6.86 -22.76
N ALA A 264 1.43 5.89 -23.01
CA ALA A 264 0.34 5.57 -22.09
C ALA A 264 0.88 4.99 -20.76
N GLN A 265 1.92 4.16 -20.79
CA GLN A 265 2.55 3.61 -19.58
C GLN A 265 3.21 4.71 -18.73
N LYS A 266 3.88 5.69 -19.37
CA LYS A 266 4.39 6.88 -18.69
C LYS A 266 3.27 7.74 -18.11
N GLN A 267 2.20 7.94 -18.87
CA GLN A 267 1.04 8.71 -18.42
C GLN A 267 0.34 8.03 -17.24
N PHE A 268 0.29 6.70 -17.19
CA PHE A 268 -0.20 5.95 -16.02
C PHE A 268 0.59 6.33 -14.76
N LEU A 269 1.93 6.30 -14.84
CA LEU A 269 2.78 6.66 -13.71
C LEU A 269 2.59 8.12 -13.30
N ALA A 270 2.52 9.04 -14.27
CA ALA A 270 2.24 10.46 -14.02
C ALA A 270 0.90 10.65 -13.29
N ASN A 271 -0.17 10.01 -13.77
CA ASN A 271 -1.50 10.06 -13.16
C ASN A 271 -1.46 9.60 -11.69
N VAL A 272 -0.75 8.51 -11.39
CA VAL A 272 -0.61 8.01 -10.01
C VAL A 272 0.14 9.02 -9.14
N GLN A 273 1.24 9.60 -9.64
CA GLN A 273 2.01 10.60 -8.91
C GLN A 273 1.23 11.89 -8.67
N ASP A 274 0.45 12.34 -9.64
CA ASP A 274 -0.40 13.52 -9.50
C ASP A 274 -1.43 13.33 -8.40
N VAL A 275 -2.08 12.15 -8.34
CA VAL A 275 -3.01 11.83 -7.27
C VAL A 275 -2.31 11.70 -5.92
N ILE A 276 -1.11 11.13 -5.87
CA ILE A 276 -0.31 11.08 -4.64
C ILE A 276 -0.01 12.47 -4.12
N ASN A 277 0.26 13.43 -5.00
CA ASN A 277 0.61 14.79 -4.61
C ASN A 277 -0.59 15.72 -4.41
N SER A 278 -1.76 15.34 -4.89
CA SER A 278 -2.97 16.16 -4.80
C SER A 278 -3.66 16.04 -3.44
N PRO A 279 -4.35 17.11 -2.98
CA PRO A 279 -5.27 17.00 -1.85
C PRO A 279 -6.39 15.99 -2.15
N ILE A 280 -6.94 15.36 -1.10
CA ILE A 280 -8.06 14.43 -1.25
C ILE A 280 -9.28 15.22 -1.74
N ASP A 281 -9.69 14.98 -2.98
CA ASP A 281 -10.94 15.48 -3.56
C ASP A 281 -11.79 14.29 -4.01
N LEU A 282 -12.59 13.79 -3.07
CA LEU A 282 -13.43 12.62 -3.28
C LEU A 282 -14.46 12.82 -4.43
N PRO A 283 -15.18 13.95 -4.53
CA PRO A 283 -16.03 14.25 -5.68
C PRO A 283 -15.31 14.15 -7.03
N THR A 284 -14.13 14.77 -7.16
CA THR A 284 -13.37 14.73 -8.41
C THR A 284 -12.87 13.31 -8.71
N GLN A 285 -12.39 12.57 -7.71
CA GLN A 285 -12.01 11.17 -7.91
C GLN A 285 -13.18 10.29 -8.38
N ILE A 286 -14.38 10.48 -7.81
CA ILE A 286 -15.58 9.75 -8.22
C ILE A 286 -15.97 10.12 -9.65
N SER A 287 -16.01 11.41 -9.97
CA SER A 287 -16.31 11.90 -11.32
C SER A 287 -15.30 11.35 -12.34
N ASN A 288 -14.01 11.42 -12.03
CA ASN A 288 -12.93 10.90 -12.86
C ASN A 288 -13.07 9.41 -13.11
N TYR A 289 -13.35 8.62 -12.07
CA TYR A 289 -13.58 7.18 -12.19
C TYR A 289 -14.80 6.87 -13.07
N GLN A 290 -15.94 7.51 -12.81
CA GLN A 290 -17.17 7.29 -13.60
C GLN A 290 -17.01 7.73 -15.06
N ASN A 291 -16.33 8.85 -15.30
CA ASN A 291 -16.01 9.32 -16.65
C ASN A 291 -15.13 8.32 -17.37
N VAL A 292 -14.08 7.82 -16.72
CA VAL A 292 -13.16 6.87 -17.33
C VAL A 292 -13.86 5.54 -17.62
N LEU A 293 -14.72 5.04 -16.74
CA LEU A 293 -15.56 3.87 -17.03
C LEU A 293 -16.45 4.09 -18.26
N LYS A 294 -17.08 5.26 -18.36
CA LYS A 294 -17.89 5.66 -19.53
C LYS A 294 -17.08 5.67 -20.84
N TYR A 295 -15.83 6.12 -20.79
CA TYR A 295 -14.99 6.26 -21.98
C TYR A 295 -14.23 4.98 -22.36
N ALA A 296 -13.80 4.21 -21.36
CA ALA A 296 -13.06 2.96 -21.55
C ALA A 296 -13.93 1.80 -22.01
N ARG A 297 -15.24 1.87 -21.77
CA ARG A 297 -16.21 0.84 -22.21
C ARG A 297 -15.87 -0.54 -21.65
N SER A 298 -15.26 -0.59 -20.47
CA SER A 298 -14.86 -1.85 -19.83
C SER A 298 -15.93 -2.33 -18.84
N LYS A 299 -16.41 -3.56 -19.03
CA LYS A 299 -17.44 -4.19 -18.18
C LYS A 299 -16.95 -4.23 -16.73
N VAL A 300 -17.72 -3.72 -15.77
CA VAL A 300 -17.39 -3.81 -14.33
C VAL A 300 -17.87 -5.16 -13.82
N ASP A 301 -16.96 -6.13 -13.75
CA ASP A 301 -17.22 -7.55 -13.52
C ASP A 301 -16.14 -8.23 -12.67
N TYR A 302 -15.19 -7.46 -12.13
CA TYR A 302 -14.11 -7.98 -11.31
C TYR A 302 -14.25 -7.55 -9.85
N ALA A 303 -14.27 -8.51 -8.93
CA ALA A 303 -14.35 -8.28 -7.50
C ALA A 303 -13.00 -8.59 -6.82
N TYR A 304 -12.40 -7.60 -6.17
CA TYR A 304 -11.21 -7.82 -5.33
C TYR A 304 -11.57 -8.33 -3.93
N GLY A 305 -12.80 -8.12 -3.49
CA GLY A 305 -13.31 -8.51 -2.17
C GLY A 305 -14.77 -8.08 -2.01
N LEU A 306 -15.49 -8.74 -1.11
CA LEU A 306 -16.87 -8.39 -0.76
C LEU A 306 -16.90 -7.08 0.03
N GLY A 307 -17.89 -6.24 -0.28
CA GLY A 307 -18.02 -4.88 0.25
C GLY A 307 -17.07 -3.86 -0.41
N LEU A 308 -16.23 -4.29 -1.35
CA LEU A 308 -15.37 -3.39 -2.14
C LEU A 308 -16.04 -2.98 -3.45
N TYR A 309 -15.57 -1.88 -4.01
CA TYR A 309 -15.90 -1.46 -5.36
C TYR A 309 -15.39 -2.50 -6.35
N MET A 310 -16.18 -2.78 -7.38
CA MET A 310 -15.76 -3.64 -8.47
C MET A 310 -14.93 -2.85 -9.47
N SER A 311 -14.09 -3.55 -10.23
CA SER A 311 -13.37 -2.96 -11.38
C SER A 311 -13.70 -3.72 -12.66
N PRO A 312 -13.25 -3.20 -13.80
CA PRO A 312 -13.23 -4.03 -14.99
C PRO A 312 -12.19 -5.14 -14.91
N SER A 313 -12.52 -6.31 -15.46
CA SER A 313 -11.56 -7.41 -15.65
C SER A 313 -10.63 -7.20 -16.84
N ASP A 314 -11.02 -6.31 -17.77
CA ASP A 314 -10.23 -5.92 -18.94
C ASP A 314 -10.16 -4.40 -19.06
N MET A 315 -8.98 -3.85 -18.82
CA MET A 315 -8.68 -2.42 -18.85
C MET A 315 -7.81 -2.03 -20.07
N VAL A 316 -7.90 -2.78 -21.16
CA VAL A 316 -7.33 -2.41 -22.46
C VAL A 316 -8.30 -1.50 -23.20
N LEU A 317 -7.79 -0.43 -23.83
CA LEU A 317 -8.62 0.49 -24.63
C LEU A 317 -9.24 -0.23 -25.85
N GLN A 318 -10.57 -0.32 -25.92
CA GLN A 318 -11.27 -0.95 -27.03
C GLN A 318 -11.86 0.07 -28.03
N ILE A 319 -11.81 -0.25 -29.33
CA ILE A 319 -12.42 0.54 -30.41
C ILE A 319 -13.84 -0.01 -30.73
N GLY A 320 -14.90 0.80 -30.55
CA GLY A 320 -16.29 0.45 -30.87
C GLY A 320 -17.33 0.79 -29.77
N THR A 321 -18.63 0.88 -30.08
CA THR A 321 -19.70 1.28 -29.14
C THR A 321 -20.29 0.09 -28.36
N ILE A 322 -20.23 0.11 -27.03
CA ILE A 322 -21.07 -0.74 -26.17
C ILE A 322 -22.37 -0.01 -25.88
N VAL A 323 -23.49 -0.55 -26.37
CA VAL A 323 -24.83 -0.01 -26.13
C VAL A 323 -25.35 -0.51 -24.79
N GLY A 324 -25.70 0.42 -23.87
CA GLY A 324 -26.37 0.09 -22.60
C GLY A 324 -25.46 -0.10 -21.38
N TYR A 325 -24.28 0.51 -21.37
CA TYR A 325 -23.30 0.38 -20.29
C TYR A 325 -23.67 1.17 -19.00
N ASN A 326 -23.43 0.57 -17.83
CA ASN A 326 -23.66 1.17 -16.52
C ASN A 326 -22.39 1.87 -16.00
N ASN A 327 -22.40 3.20 -15.95
CA ASN A 327 -21.27 4.02 -15.47
C ASN A 327 -21.21 4.18 -13.94
N LYS A 328 -22.02 3.44 -13.19
CA LYS A 328 -22.12 3.61 -11.73
C LYS A 328 -21.13 2.71 -11.02
N ILE A 329 -20.71 3.16 -9.83
CA ILE A 329 -19.96 2.33 -8.88
C ILE A 329 -20.81 1.10 -8.55
N ILE A 330 -20.22 -0.08 -8.67
CA ILE A 330 -20.81 -1.35 -8.27
C ILE A 330 -20.02 -1.85 -7.06
N ILE A 331 -20.72 -2.29 -6.02
CA ILE A 331 -20.13 -2.87 -4.82
C ILE A 331 -20.34 -4.38 -4.89
N ALA A 332 -19.29 -5.16 -4.69
CA ALA A 332 -19.38 -6.61 -4.63
C ALA A 332 -20.16 -7.05 -3.38
N THR A 333 -21.22 -7.82 -3.58
CA THR A 333 -22.07 -8.39 -2.52
C THR A 333 -21.83 -9.88 -2.37
N GLU A 334 -22.47 -10.53 -1.40
CA GLU A 334 -22.38 -11.99 -1.17
C GLU A 334 -22.81 -12.83 -2.38
N ASN A 335 -23.53 -12.24 -3.35
CA ASN A 335 -23.91 -12.90 -4.60
C ASN A 335 -22.78 -12.94 -5.65
N GLN A 336 -21.64 -12.29 -5.38
CA GLN A 336 -20.48 -12.26 -6.28
C GLN A 336 -19.35 -13.14 -5.75
N THR A 337 -18.62 -13.77 -6.66
CA THR A 337 -17.38 -14.48 -6.33
C THR A 337 -16.18 -13.54 -6.43
N LEU A 338 -15.11 -13.83 -5.68
CA LEU A 338 -13.83 -13.17 -5.89
C LEU A 338 -13.34 -13.39 -7.33
N GLY A 339 -12.80 -12.34 -7.93
CA GLY A 339 -12.35 -12.36 -9.31
C GLY A 339 -13.47 -12.05 -10.31
N PHE A 340 -13.49 -12.78 -11.42
CA PHE A 340 -14.36 -12.52 -12.55
C PHE A 340 -15.80 -13.00 -12.31
N ASN A 341 -16.77 -12.16 -12.64
CA ASN A 341 -18.21 -12.39 -12.48
C ASN A 341 -18.93 -12.19 -13.82
N ASP A 342 -19.09 -13.27 -14.57
CA ASP A 342 -19.69 -13.27 -15.91
C ASP A 342 -21.11 -12.68 -15.95
N ASP A 343 -21.92 -12.95 -14.93
CA ASP A 343 -23.36 -12.66 -14.94
C ASP A 343 -23.73 -11.20 -14.66
N LEU A 344 -22.76 -10.40 -14.21
CA LEU A 344 -22.98 -8.97 -13.97
C LEU A 344 -22.96 -8.21 -15.29
N ASN A 345 -23.75 -7.14 -15.41
CA ASN A 345 -23.78 -6.27 -16.59
C ASN A 345 -24.03 -6.99 -17.95
N ASN A 346 -24.46 -8.25 -17.95
CA ASN A 346 -25.05 -8.90 -19.12
C ASN A 346 -26.46 -8.37 -19.32
N LYS A 347 -26.85 -8.10 -20.56
CA LYS A 347 -28.18 -7.56 -20.86
C LYS A 347 -29.27 -8.44 -20.24
N ILE A 348 -30.30 -7.79 -19.68
CA ILE A 348 -31.69 -8.26 -19.81
C ILE A 348 -31.95 -8.40 -21.32
N LEU A 349 -31.68 -9.59 -21.86
CA LEU A 349 -32.06 -9.98 -23.21
C LEU A 349 -33.55 -10.40 -23.27
N ILE A 350 -34.32 -10.18 -22.19
CA ILE A 350 -35.68 -10.70 -22.04
C ILE A 350 -36.74 -9.77 -22.67
N MET A 351 -36.50 -8.46 -22.81
CA MET A 351 -37.54 -7.56 -23.38
C MET A 351 -37.60 -7.51 -24.92
N LEU A 352 -36.61 -8.02 -25.65
CA LEU A 352 -36.66 -8.03 -27.13
C LEU A 352 -37.17 -9.35 -27.72
N ILE A 353 -37.11 -10.45 -26.97
CA ILE A 353 -37.64 -11.75 -27.44
C ILE A 353 -39.15 -11.87 -27.18
N LEU A 354 -39.70 -11.14 -26.20
CA LEU A 354 -41.15 -11.13 -25.93
C LEU A 354 -41.95 -10.19 -26.86
N ASN A 355 -41.31 -9.21 -27.51
CA ASN A 355 -41.98 -8.31 -28.45
C ASN A 355 -41.88 -8.74 -29.94
N GLN A 356 -41.18 -9.83 -30.24
CA GLN A 356 -41.17 -10.44 -31.59
C GLN A 356 -42.04 -11.70 -31.71
N LYS A 357 -42.73 -12.10 -30.64
CA LYS A 357 -43.71 -13.20 -30.66
C LYS A 357 -45.18 -12.73 -30.66
N ASN A 358 -45.42 -11.41 -30.72
CA ASN A 358 -46.75 -10.80 -30.72
C ASN A 358 -46.99 -9.81 -31.88
N LEU A 359 -46.33 -10.01 -33.02
CA LEU A 359 -46.65 -9.32 -34.28
C LEU A 359 -46.82 -10.33 -35.41
#